data_AF-A0A822FTP0-F1
#
_entry.id   AF-A0A822FTP0-F1
#
_cell.length_a   1.000
_cell.length_b   1.000
_cell.length_c   1.000
_cell.angle_alpha   90.00
_cell.angle_beta   90.00
_cell.angle_gamma   90.00
#
_symmetry.space_group_name_H-M   'P 1'
#
loop_
_entity.id
_entity.type
_entity.pdbx_description
1 polymer ?
#
loop_
_entity_poly.entity_id
_entity_poly.type
_entity_poly.pdbx_seq_one_letter_code
_entity_poly.pdbx_strand_id
1 'polypeptide(L)'
;MTFILISFIVLLFIYLFICHYFRFHRVKYILTNYNNVHLDYHKAQAICHLTSALDMPFLSRISTSFALFKTYGIPTISRLLVQTKQLTTLDVAGRRAEDTSVLINEFVY
;
A
#
# COMPACT_ATOMS: atom_id res chain seq x y z
N MET A 1 -34.99 -9.42 11.47
CA MET A 1 -33.62 -9.89 11.10
C MET A 1 -33.38 -9.92 9.59
N THR A 2 -34.27 -10.51 8.79
CA THR A 2 -34.09 -10.62 7.32
C THR A 2 -34.01 -9.28 6.58
N PHE A 3 -34.88 -8.31 6.89
CA PHE A 3 -34.84 -6.97 6.30
C PHE A 3 -33.53 -6.20 6.58
N ILE A 4 -32.99 -6.36 7.79
CA ILE A 4 -31.72 -5.73 8.19
C ILE A 4 -30.57 -6.32 7.38
N LEU A 5 -30.54 -7.66 7.23
CA LEU A 5 -29.54 -8.35 6.41
C LEU A 5 -29.59 -7.90 4.95
N ILE A 6 -30.78 -7.81 4.36
CA ILE A 6 -30.97 -7.36 2.97
C ILE A 6 -30.45 -5.92 2.80
N SER A 7 -30.77 -5.03 3.74
CA SER A 7 -30.27 -3.64 3.71
C SER A 7 -28.74 -3.57 3.72
N PHE A 8 -28.07 -4.35 4.58
CA PHE A 8 -26.60 -4.43 4.60
C PHE A 8 -26.02 -4.94 3.29
N ILE A 9 -26.64 -5.96 2.69
CA ILE A 9 -26.19 -6.52 1.40
C ILE A 9 -26.32 -5.46 0.30
N VAL A 10 -27.45 -4.75 0.23
CA VAL A 10 -27.66 -3.67 -0.77
C VAL A 10 -26.64 -2.56 -0.59
N LEU A 11 -26.40 -2.09 0.64
CA LEU A 11 -25.39 -1.08 0.93
C LEU A 11 -23.98 -1.53 0.52
N LEU A 12 -23.64 -2.79 0.78
CA LEU A 12 -22.36 -3.38 0.37
C LEU A 12 -22.22 -3.40 -1.15
N PHE A 13 -23.25 -3.81 -1.90
CA PHE A 13 -23.23 -3.77 -3.36
C PHE A 13 -23.09 -2.36 -3.91
N ILE A 14 -23.82 -1.39 -3.34
CA ILE A 14 -23.71 0.03 -3.72
C ILE A 14 -22.28 0.52 -3.48
N TYR A 15 -21.70 0.24 -2.31
CA TYR A 15 -20.32 0.59 -1.99
C TYR A 15 -19.33 -0.02 -2.99
N LEU A 16 -19.43 -1.32 -3.26
CA LEU A 16 -18.55 -2.01 -4.22
C LEU A 16 -18.68 -1.44 -5.63
N PHE A 17 -19.90 -1.11 -6.07
CA PHE A 17 -20.15 -0.50 -7.37
C PHE A 17 -19.49 0.88 -7.48
N ILE A 18 -19.66 1.71 -6.45
CA ILE A 18 -19.04 3.04 -6.37
C ILE A 18 -17.51 2.92 -6.41
N CYS A 19 -16.94 2.05 -5.58
CA CYS A 19 -15.49 1.79 -5.58
C CYS A 19 -14.99 1.32 -6.95
N HIS A 20 -15.70 0.39 -7.59
CA HIS A 20 -15.34 -0.12 -8.91
C HIS A 20 -15.36 0.99 -9.97
N TYR A 21 -16.41 1.82 -9.98
CA TYR A 21 -16.57 2.92 -10.91
C TYR A 21 -15.43 3.94 -10.78
N PHE A 22 -15.14 4.40 -9.57
CA PHE A 22 -14.06 5.36 -9.33
C PHE A 22 -12.68 4.79 -9.68
N ARG A 23 -12.43 3.52 -9.36
CA ARG A 23 -11.18 2.84 -9.72
C ARG A 23 -10.99 2.79 -11.22
N PHE A 24 -12.02 2.40 -11.96
CA PHE A 24 -11.97 2.34 -13.42
C PHE A 24 -11.75 3.72 -14.06
N HIS A 25 -12.40 4.75 -13.52
CA HIS A 25 -12.19 6.12 -13.96
C HIS A 25 -10.74 6.59 -13.76
N ARG A 26 -10.14 6.29 -12.59
CA ARG A 26 -8.73 6.66 -12.32
C ARG A 26 -7.73 5.89 -13.18
N VAL A 27 -7.94 4.60 -13.40
CA VAL A 27 -7.10 3.81 -14.32
C VAL A 27 -7.15 4.40 -15.73
N LYS A 28 -8.34 4.75 -16.22
CA LYS A 28 -8.48 5.42 -17.51
C LYS A 28 -7.75 6.76 -17.53
N TYR A 29 -7.90 7.59 -16.50
CA TYR A 29 -7.19 8.85 -16.37
C TYR A 29 -5.67 8.66 -16.43
N ILE A 30 -5.12 7.67 -15.71
CA ILE A 30 -3.68 7.39 -15.73
C ILE A 30 -3.25 6.96 -17.14
N LEU A 31 -3.96 6.02 -17.76
CA LEU A 31 -3.64 5.56 -19.10
C LEU A 31 -3.71 6.71 -20.12
N THR A 32 -4.75 7.54 -20.11
CA THR A 32 -4.86 8.65 -21.07
C THR A 32 -3.75 9.68 -20.91
N ASN A 33 -3.32 9.97 -19.68
CA ASN A 33 -2.33 11.02 -19.42
C ASN A 33 -0.87 10.52 -19.49
N TYR A 34 -0.63 9.21 -19.31
CA TYR A 34 0.73 8.67 -19.18
C TYR A 34 1.09 7.55 -20.18
N ASN A 35 0.18 7.05 -21.02
CA ASN A 35 0.41 5.85 -21.88
C ASN A 35 1.53 5.99 -22.94
N ASN A 36 1.98 7.20 -23.28
CA ASN A 36 3.05 7.41 -24.26
C ASN A 36 3.99 8.58 -23.88
N VAL A 37 4.14 8.84 -22.59
CA VAL A 37 4.96 9.95 -22.10
C VAL A 37 6.28 9.42 -21.59
N HIS A 38 7.38 10.15 -21.83
CA HIS A 38 8.65 9.85 -21.15
C HIS A 38 8.44 9.91 -19.63
N LEU A 39 8.64 8.77 -18.99
CA LEU A 39 8.37 8.58 -17.57
C LEU A 39 9.53 9.11 -16.74
N ASP A 40 9.41 10.36 -16.33
CA ASP A 40 10.28 10.97 -15.33
C ASP A 40 9.86 10.54 -13.91
N TYR A 41 10.75 10.66 -12.93
CA TYR A 41 10.51 10.20 -11.56
C TYR A 41 9.28 10.86 -10.93
N HIS A 42 9.05 12.16 -11.17
CA HIS A 42 7.86 12.86 -10.70
C HIS A 42 6.55 12.28 -11.25
N LYS A 43 6.54 11.87 -12.52
CA LYS A 43 5.38 11.24 -13.15
C LYS A 43 5.16 9.84 -12.60
N ALA A 44 6.23 9.09 -12.41
CA ALA A 44 6.17 7.77 -11.78
C ALA A 44 5.62 7.86 -10.35
N GLN A 45 6.12 8.81 -9.54
CA GLN A 45 5.63 9.06 -8.19
C GLN A 45 4.15 9.44 -8.19
N ALA A 46 3.70 10.31 -9.10
CA ALA A 46 2.27 10.66 -9.22
C ALA A 46 1.38 9.44 -9.54
N ILE A 47 1.83 8.52 -10.39
CA ILE A 47 1.13 7.28 -10.70
C ILE A 47 1.11 6.35 -9.47
N CYS A 48 2.25 6.19 -8.80
CA CYS A 48 2.37 5.39 -7.58
C CYS A 48 1.47 5.95 -6.47
N HIS A 49 1.44 7.26 -6.27
CA HIS A 49 0.58 7.94 -5.32
C HIS A 49 -0.90 7.64 -5.61
N LEU A 50 -1.36 7.86 -6.84
CA LEU A 50 -2.76 7.64 -7.22
C LEU A 50 -3.20 6.18 -7.01
N THR A 51 -2.36 5.23 -7.44
CA THR A 51 -2.67 3.80 -7.32
C THR A 51 -2.62 3.32 -5.87
N SER A 52 -1.65 3.82 -5.09
CA SER A 52 -1.45 3.40 -3.70
C SER A 52 -2.44 4.06 -2.73
N ALA A 53 -2.72 5.35 -2.88
CA ALA A 53 -3.58 6.07 -1.94
C ALA A 53 -5.07 5.92 -2.25
N LEU A 54 -5.46 5.81 -3.53
CA LEU A 54 -6.87 5.89 -3.93
C LEU A 54 -7.45 4.57 -4.47
N ASP A 55 -6.66 3.76 -5.17
CA ASP A 55 -7.17 2.51 -5.74
C ASP A 55 -7.12 1.36 -4.75
N MET A 56 -5.98 1.16 -4.08
CA MET A 56 -5.76 -0.03 -3.25
C MET A 56 -5.05 0.29 -1.92
N PRO A 57 -5.54 1.27 -1.12
CA PRO A 57 -4.85 1.74 0.09
C PRO A 57 -4.58 0.64 1.11
N PHE A 58 -5.54 -0.26 1.27
CA PHE A 58 -5.38 -1.40 2.19
C PHE A 58 -4.31 -2.38 1.69
N LEU A 59 -4.30 -2.68 0.39
CA LEU A 59 -3.31 -3.58 -0.18
C LEU A 59 -1.91 -2.97 -0.14
N SER A 60 -1.78 -1.67 -0.42
CA SER A 60 -0.51 -0.95 -0.30
C SER A 60 0.05 -1.03 1.12
N ARG A 61 -0.78 -0.78 2.14
CA ARG A 61 -0.36 -0.95 3.54
C ARG A 61 0.12 -2.38 3.85
N ILE A 62 -0.64 -3.40 3.43
CA ILE A 62 -0.24 -4.81 3.61
C ILE A 62 1.06 -5.11 2.89
N SER A 63 1.23 -4.58 1.67
CA SER A 63 2.42 -4.80 0.86
C SER A 63 3.67 -4.23 1.53
N THR A 64 3.57 -3.07 2.19
CA THR A 64 4.68 -2.48 2.96
C THR A 64 5.07 -3.39 4.12
N SER A 65 4.11 -3.91 4.88
CA SER A 65 4.39 -4.89 5.94
C SER A 65 5.08 -6.15 5.39
N PHE A 66 4.59 -6.66 4.26
CA PHE A 66 5.18 -7.84 3.62
C PHE A 66 6.59 -7.58 3.08
N ALA A 67 6.86 -6.38 2.57
CA ALA A 67 8.18 -5.96 2.13
C ALA A 67 9.19 -6.01 3.30
N LEU A 68 8.80 -5.52 4.48
CA LEU A 68 9.62 -5.61 5.69
C LEU A 68 9.91 -7.07 6.05
N PHE A 69 8.88 -7.92 6.13
CA PHE A 69 9.06 -9.35 6.40
C PHE A 69 10.01 -10.03 5.42
N LYS A 70 9.90 -9.72 4.12
CA LYS A 70 10.75 -10.30 3.09
C LYS A 70 12.21 -9.91 3.27
N THR A 71 12.50 -8.65 3.62
CA THR A 71 13.88 -8.18 3.87
C THR A 71 14.49 -8.85 5.09
N TYR A 72 13.69 -9.10 6.13
CA TYR A 72 14.11 -9.81 7.34
C TYR A 72 14.33 -11.32 7.11
N GLY A 73 13.83 -11.88 6.01
CA GLY A 73 14.13 -13.24 5.59
C GLY A 73 15.51 -13.41 4.94
N ILE A 74 16.18 -12.32 4.56
CA ILE A 74 17.51 -12.39 3.93
C ILE A 74 18.57 -12.70 5.00
N PRO A 75 19.35 -13.79 4.89
CA PRO A 75 20.23 -14.27 5.97
C PRO A 75 21.25 -13.25 6.49
N THR A 76 21.79 -12.41 5.60
CA THR A 76 22.77 -11.38 5.98
C THR A 76 22.12 -10.26 6.79
N ILE A 77 20.93 -9.83 6.38
CA ILE A 77 20.14 -8.80 7.08
C ILE A 77 19.64 -9.35 8.42
N SER A 78 19.06 -10.55 8.42
CA SER A 78 18.52 -11.18 9.64
C SER A 78 19.59 -11.38 10.71
N ARG A 79 20.79 -11.83 10.33
CA ARG A 79 21.94 -11.96 11.24
C ARG A 79 22.33 -10.61 11.85
N LEU A 80 22.40 -9.56 11.04
CA LEU A 80 22.72 -8.22 11.50
C LEU A 80 21.65 -7.68 12.48
N LEU A 81 20.37 -7.89 12.17
CA LEU A 81 19.25 -7.45 13.02
C LEU A 81 19.22 -8.15 14.38
N VAL A 82 19.59 -9.43 14.43
CA VAL A 82 19.73 -10.18 15.67
C VAL A 82 20.94 -9.70 16.47
N GLN A 83 22.10 -9.54 15.82
CA GLN A 83 23.33 -9.07 16.48
C GLN A 83 23.19 -7.66 17.07
N THR A 84 22.47 -6.78 16.37
CA THR A 84 22.22 -5.39 16.79
C THR A 84 20.99 -5.23 17.69
N LYS A 85 20.29 -6.33 17.98
CA LYS A 85 19.04 -6.37 18.76
C LYS A 85 17.89 -5.53 18.20
N GLN A 86 17.95 -5.19 16.91
CA GLN A 86 17.01 -4.30 16.22
C GLN A 86 15.63 -4.93 16.00
N LEU A 87 15.52 -6.27 16.05
CA LEU A 87 14.25 -7.00 15.97
C LEU A 87 13.94 -7.85 17.20
N THR A 88 14.86 -7.96 18.16
CA THR A 88 14.72 -8.83 19.33
C THR A 88 14.27 -8.09 20.59
N THR A 89 14.14 -6.76 20.52
CA THR A 89 13.75 -5.88 21.62
C THR A 89 12.48 -5.12 21.25
N LEU A 90 11.50 -5.09 22.17
CA LEU A 90 10.16 -4.53 21.90
C LEU A 90 10.17 -3.01 21.68
N ASP A 91 11.10 -2.31 22.31
CA ASP A 91 11.29 -0.85 22.24
C ASP A 91 11.88 -0.38 20.89
N VAL A 92 12.65 -1.23 20.21
CA VAL A 92 13.35 -0.87 18.96
C VAL A 92 12.66 -1.44 17.72
N ALA A 93 12.11 -2.67 17.82
CA ALA A 93 11.55 -3.37 16.66
C ALA A 93 10.36 -2.61 16.03
N GLY A 94 9.44 -2.09 16.85
CA GLY A 94 8.31 -1.29 16.37
C GLY A 94 8.76 0.01 15.73
N ARG A 95 9.69 0.73 16.36
CA ARG A 95 10.24 1.99 15.84
C ARG A 95 10.87 1.80 14.47
N ARG A 96 11.69 0.76 14.29
CA ARG A 96 12.32 0.47 13.01
C ARG A 96 11.31 0.16 11.92
N ALA A 97 10.25 -0.59 12.23
CA ALA A 97 9.20 -0.89 11.28
C ALA A 97 8.49 0.38 10.80
N GLU A 98 8.20 1.31 11.71
CA GLU A 98 7.61 2.61 11.38
C GLU A 98 8.57 3.53 10.62
N ASP A 99 9.83 3.66 11.06
CA ASP A 99 10.81 4.50 10.37
C ASP A 99 11.04 4.01 8.92
N THR A 100 11.10 2.69 8.72
CA THR A 100 11.27 2.09 7.39
C THR A 100 9.99 2.24 6.56
N SER A 101 8.81 2.14 7.18
CA SER A 101 7.54 2.34 6.47
C SER A 101 7.42 3.78 5.96
N VAL A 102 7.81 4.77 6.77
CA VAL A 102 7.85 6.19 6.38
C VAL A 102 8.81 6.43 5.22
N LEU A 103 10.03 5.88 5.28
CA LEU A 103 11.00 5.99 4.19
C LEU A 103 10.48 5.39 2.88
N ILE A 104 9.81 4.23 2.94
CA ILE A 104 9.19 3.62 1.75
C ILE A 104 8.05 4.50 1.21
N ASN A 105 7.29 5.12 2.12
CA ASN A 105 6.17 5.96 1.79
C ASN A 105 6.61 7.24 1.05
N GLU A 106 7.78 7.79 1.35
CA GLU A 106 8.34 8.96 0.63
C GLU A 106 8.61 8.71 -0.86
N PHE A 107 8.77 7.45 -1.28
CA PHE A 107 8.84 7.14 -2.72
C PHE A 107 7.48 7.17 -3.41
N VAL A 108 6.40 7.18 -2.62
CA VAL A 108 5.00 7.13 -3.07
C VAL A 108 4.28 8.46 -2.88
N TYR A 109 4.67 9.26 -1.89
CA TYR A 109 4.10 10.58 -1.54
C TYR A 109 5.11 11.69 -1.83
#